data_AF-A0AAD9N6A4-F1
#
_entry.id   AF-A0AAD9N6A4-F1
#
_cell.length_a   1.000
_cell.length_b   1.000
_cell.length_c   1.000
_cell.angle_alpha   90.00
_cell.angle_beta   90.00
_cell.angle_gamma   90.00
#
_symmetry.space_group_name_H-M   'P 1'
#
loop_
_entity.id
_entity.type
_entity.pdbx_description
1 polymer ?
#
loop_
_entity_poly.entity_id
_entity_poly.type
_entity_poly.pdbx_seq_one_letter_code
_entity_poly.pdbx_strand_id
1 'polypeptide(L)'
;MGASYERRTPSKFEDMLSASKKRAVAKSGIAMFASMWTDSDAKQGEVFYQVYDRATKGMSDDNKARAKHALTLAEEDVKNYGGLSDVNPSWVMVITWADQIPRSSYNPSNDMPNTFQLVLISDASRWSTFVIFSYEKTGWDTALTTRDSMIGHYTTQYNAEHSDVLGVSGKPMSFRLASLKGNTGEDGRYLYRVASGKIDFINYEAKCQDWYYSQNPWYMWYQRVTTLPCPCDRRLAYYDRRWQRDRHQAHTESRMTCYYQRNMRLTRATQYCCYDEWGSLMVSEDGTAGHMFSYHPKFFKRMHKKYDVEPRDWCCSYSDNCFLYLDARPIDDCWFYNPPFIGWFFGDPHIRTLDGLEYTFNGLGEYVLIATADKNFTLQGRTERALDKDGKEMQATVFSAFAAKDADSDRFHVQMNADRNGKNQCCLT
;
A
#
# COMPACT_ATOMS: atom_id res chain seq x y z
N MET A 1 19.89 49.54 0.91
CA MET A 1 19.47 49.84 2.30
C MET A 1 18.16 49.12 2.56
N GLY A 2 18.11 48.30 3.61
CA GLY A 2 16.89 47.86 4.30
C GLY A 2 16.07 46.74 3.64
N ALA A 3 16.17 45.52 4.17
CA ALA A 3 15.06 44.58 4.19
C ALA A 3 14.99 43.96 5.59
N SER A 4 13.94 44.33 6.32
CA SER A 4 13.63 43.98 7.69
C SER A 4 13.26 42.50 7.84
N TYR A 5 13.84 41.85 8.83
CA TYR A 5 13.52 40.48 9.24
C TYR A 5 12.27 40.52 10.14
N GLU A 6 11.12 40.13 9.61
CA GLU A 6 9.90 39.95 10.41
C GLU A 6 10.00 38.69 11.28
N ARG A 7 9.87 38.91 12.59
CA ARG A 7 9.75 37.89 13.63
C ARG A 7 8.38 37.20 13.48
N ARG A 8 8.34 35.99 12.89
CA ARG A 8 7.15 35.13 12.96
C ARG A 8 7.08 34.45 14.32
N THR A 9 6.02 34.75 15.05
CA THR A 9 5.61 34.14 16.31
C THR A 9 5.26 32.65 16.16
N PRO A 10 5.31 31.87 17.26
CA PRO A 10 5.21 30.41 17.24
C PRO A 10 3.75 29.97 17.19
N SER A 11 3.19 29.84 15.99
CA SER A 11 1.88 29.19 15.79
C SER A 11 1.88 28.07 14.76
N LYS A 12 3.03 27.76 14.15
CA LYS A 12 3.15 26.69 13.13
C LYS A 12 3.75 25.37 13.64
N PHE A 13 4.15 25.29 14.91
CA PHE A 13 4.69 24.06 15.48
C PHE A 13 3.59 23.05 15.87
N GLU A 14 2.38 23.53 16.19
CA GLU A 14 1.24 22.65 16.51
C GLU A 14 0.58 22.05 15.25
N ASP A 15 0.61 22.74 14.11
CA ASP A 15 0.03 22.20 12.86
C ASP A 15 0.85 21.04 12.28
N MET A 16 2.17 21.00 12.52
CA MET A 16 3.03 19.85 12.18
C MET A 16 2.82 18.63 13.10
N LEU A 17 2.21 18.81 14.27
CA LEU A 17 1.83 17.73 15.19
C LEU A 17 0.46 17.10 14.85
N SER A 18 -0.26 17.63 13.85
CA SER A 18 -1.55 17.08 13.41
C SER A 18 -1.42 15.94 12.38
N ALA A 19 -0.25 15.81 11.73
CA ALA A 19 0.07 14.65 10.90
C ALA A 19 0.65 13.53 11.78
N SER A 20 -0.21 12.60 12.17
CA SER A 20 0.07 11.45 13.04
C SER A 20 -0.01 11.76 14.55
N LYS A 21 -1.23 11.97 15.04
CA LYS A 21 -1.57 11.44 16.37
C LYS A 21 -1.57 9.91 16.30
N LYS A 22 -0.38 9.30 16.16
CA LYS A 22 -0.19 7.89 16.50
C LYS A 22 -0.39 7.79 17.99
N ARG A 23 -1.46 7.14 18.42
CA ARG A 23 -1.50 6.61 19.77
C ARG A 23 -0.40 5.56 19.82
N ALA A 24 0.80 5.95 20.26
CA ALA A 24 1.79 5.00 20.72
C ALA A 24 1.13 4.27 21.89
N VAL A 25 0.51 3.12 21.62
CA VAL A 25 0.20 2.18 22.67
C VAL A 25 1.57 1.78 23.19
N ALA A 26 1.96 2.36 24.33
CA ALA A 26 3.19 2.02 25.04
C ALA A 26 3.08 0.56 25.47
N LYS A 27 3.41 -0.36 24.55
CA LYS A 27 3.64 -1.77 24.85
C LYS A 27 5.04 -1.84 25.46
N SER A 28 5.07 -1.77 26.80
CA SER A 28 6.14 -2.15 27.71
C SER A 28 7.55 -2.15 27.10
N GLY A 29 8.18 -0.98 27.04
CA GLY A 29 9.60 -0.85 26.84
C GLY A 29 10.02 0.60 26.63
N ILE A 30 10.72 1.21 27.60
CA ILE A 30 11.39 2.50 27.40
C ILE A 30 12.81 2.19 26.88
N ALA A 31 13.17 2.79 25.74
CA ALA A 31 14.53 2.81 25.22
C ALA A 31 15.07 4.24 25.29
N MET A 32 16.27 4.40 25.86
CA MET A 32 16.95 5.67 26.04
C MET A 32 18.40 5.52 25.58
N PHE A 33 18.85 6.47 24.78
CA PHE A 33 20.22 6.54 24.29
C PHE A 33 20.81 7.88 24.68
N ALA A 34 21.82 7.86 25.53
CA ALA A 34 22.57 9.02 25.97
C ALA A 34 23.88 9.09 25.17
N SER A 35 23.85 9.78 24.04
CA SER A 35 25.04 9.97 23.19
C SER A 35 26.09 10.84 23.88
N MET A 36 25.68 11.95 24.51
CA MET A 36 26.46 12.70 25.49
C MET A 36 25.53 13.69 26.19
N TRP A 37 24.87 13.26 27.26
CA TRP A 37 23.92 14.10 27.99
C TRP A 37 24.65 15.01 28.96
N THR A 38 24.67 16.30 28.65
CA THR A 38 25.32 17.36 29.42
C THR A 38 24.71 18.71 29.01
N ASP A 39 24.98 19.77 29.78
CA ASP A 39 24.49 21.12 29.48
C ASP A 39 25.30 21.73 28.31
N SER A 40 24.74 21.72 27.10
CA SER A 40 25.25 22.45 25.93
C SER A 40 24.55 23.81 25.75
N ASP A 41 25.21 24.75 25.06
CA ASP A 41 24.57 25.99 24.61
C ASP A 41 23.67 25.72 23.40
N ALA A 42 22.35 25.76 23.59
CA ALA A 42 21.39 25.54 22.51
C ALA A 42 21.38 26.64 21.43
N LYS A 43 22.11 27.75 21.61
CA LYS A 43 22.24 28.82 20.62
C LYS A 43 23.37 28.58 19.61
N GLN A 44 24.26 27.63 19.88
CA GLN A 44 25.46 27.36 19.08
C GLN A 44 25.60 25.87 18.80
N GLY A 45 26.15 25.53 17.64
CA GLY A 45 26.15 24.17 17.12
C GLY A 45 24.78 23.77 16.54
N GLU A 46 24.75 22.63 15.86
CA GLU A 46 23.58 22.14 15.16
C GLU A 46 23.29 20.68 15.53
N VAL A 47 22.01 20.33 15.61
CA VAL A 47 21.58 18.94 15.76
C VAL A 47 20.68 18.60 14.59
N PHE A 48 21.08 17.60 13.82
CA PHE A 48 20.31 17.13 12.68
C PHE A 48 20.35 15.61 12.60
N TYR A 49 19.41 15.03 11.87
CA TYR A 49 19.37 13.58 11.66
C TYR A 49 19.13 13.26 10.19
N GLN A 50 19.59 12.09 9.79
CA GLN A 50 19.32 11.50 8.47
C GLN A 50 18.84 10.06 8.67
N VAL A 51 17.87 9.65 7.84
CA VAL A 51 17.32 8.29 7.84
C VAL A 51 17.58 7.66 6.49
N TYR A 52 18.10 6.44 6.51
CA TYR A 52 18.35 5.61 5.35
C TYR A 52 17.64 4.29 5.53
N ASP A 53 16.82 3.91 4.56
CA ASP A 53 16.09 2.65 4.58
C ASP A 53 16.03 2.04 3.17
N ARG A 54 15.41 0.86 3.07
CA ARG A 54 15.23 0.19 1.78
C ARG A 54 14.14 0.85 0.91
N ALA A 55 13.35 1.76 1.47
CA ALA A 55 12.22 2.41 0.83
C ALA A 55 12.66 3.49 -0.16
N THR A 56 13.31 3.09 -1.25
CA THR A 56 13.94 4.02 -2.20
C THR A 56 12.99 4.57 -3.28
N LYS A 57 11.69 4.26 -3.19
CA LYS A 57 10.69 4.65 -4.20
C LYS A 57 10.48 6.17 -4.20
N GLY A 58 10.63 6.79 -5.36
CA GLY A 58 10.51 8.25 -5.52
C GLY A 58 11.75 9.05 -5.15
N MET A 59 12.84 8.40 -4.71
CA MET A 59 14.12 9.06 -4.44
C MET A 59 14.93 9.30 -5.73
N SER A 60 15.75 10.35 -5.74
CA SER A 60 16.78 10.56 -6.76
C SER A 60 17.83 9.45 -6.70
N ASP A 61 18.49 9.16 -7.83
CA ASP A 61 19.48 8.08 -7.88
C ASP A 61 20.66 8.30 -6.92
N ASP A 62 21.05 9.56 -6.67
CA ASP A 62 22.04 9.92 -5.66
C ASP A 62 21.57 9.53 -4.25
N ASN A 63 20.32 9.84 -3.89
CA ASN A 63 19.77 9.47 -2.58
C ASN A 63 19.64 7.95 -2.42
N LYS A 64 19.30 7.22 -3.49
CA LYS A 64 19.30 5.75 -3.48
C LYS A 64 20.70 5.18 -3.24
N ALA A 65 21.71 5.75 -3.89
CA ALA A 65 23.09 5.34 -3.73
C ALA A 65 23.58 5.60 -2.29
N ARG A 66 23.26 6.76 -1.71
CA ARG A 66 23.55 7.09 -0.31
C ARG A 66 22.88 6.13 0.67
N ALA A 67 21.59 5.84 0.49
CA ALA A 67 20.85 4.92 1.34
C ALA A 67 21.44 3.50 1.29
N LYS A 68 21.74 3.01 0.07
CA LYS A 68 22.41 1.72 -0.12
C LYS A 68 23.79 1.69 0.56
N HIS A 69 24.59 2.74 0.38
CA HIS A 69 25.91 2.83 0.99
C HIS A 69 25.84 2.82 2.52
N ALA A 70 24.94 3.61 3.11
CA ALA A 70 24.74 3.65 4.56
C ALA A 70 24.30 2.28 5.14
N LEU A 71 23.40 1.57 4.45
CA LEU A 71 22.99 0.23 4.85
C LEU A 71 24.13 -0.79 4.75
N THR A 72 24.98 -0.70 3.72
CA THR A 72 26.17 -1.56 3.57
C THR A 72 27.20 -1.29 4.66
N LEU A 73 27.49 -0.02 4.97
CA LEU A 73 28.39 0.33 6.08
C LEU A 73 27.86 -0.19 7.43
N ALA A 74 26.55 -0.03 7.68
CA ALA A 74 25.91 -0.57 8.87
C ALA A 74 26.02 -2.11 8.95
N GLU A 75 25.93 -2.79 7.81
CA GLU A 75 26.10 -4.25 7.73
C GLU A 75 27.54 -4.65 8.09
N GLU A 76 28.54 -3.96 7.53
CA GLU A 76 29.96 -4.18 7.82
C GLU A 76 30.30 -3.92 9.30
N ASP A 77 29.82 -2.82 9.87
CA ASP A 77 30.02 -2.47 11.28
C ASP A 77 29.47 -3.55 12.22
N VAL A 78 28.25 -4.04 11.95
CA VAL A 78 27.63 -5.07 12.78
C VAL A 78 28.35 -6.42 12.61
N LYS A 79 28.82 -6.74 11.40
CA LYS A 79 29.60 -7.97 11.16
C LYS A 79 30.94 -7.95 11.89
N ASN A 80 31.62 -6.81 11.87
CA ASN A 80 32.95 -6.65 12.46
C ASN A 80 32.90 -6.53 13.99
N TYR A 81 31.91 -5.80 14.52
CA TYR A 81 31.91 -5.39 15.93
C TYR A 81 30.63 -5.80 16.70
N GLY A 82 29.54 -6.11 16.00
CA GLY A 82 28.25 -6.47 16.60
C GLY A 82 28.07 -7.97 16.89
N GLY A 83 29.06 -8.80 16.57
CA GLY A 83 29.05 -10.24 16.86
C GLY A 83 28.02 -11.05 16.07
N LEU A 84 27.54 -10.52 14.94
CA LEU A 84 26.55 -11.18 14.07
C LEU A 84 27.04 -11.20 12.62
N SER A 85 27.36 -12.39 12.13
CA SER A 85 27.85 -12.59 10.75
C SER A 85 26.76 -12.55 9.69
N ASP A 86 25.51 -12.79 10.09
CA ASP A 86 24.35 -12.81 9.21
C ASP A 86 23.35 -11.75 9.72
N VAL A 87 23.50 -10.54 9.17
CA VAL A 87 22.70 -9.35 9.44
C VAL A 87 22.37 -8.71 8.10
N ASN A 88 21.15 -8.20 7.98
CA ASN A 88 20.73 -7.46 6.80
C ASN A 88 19.98 -6.20 7.24
N PRO A 89 20.68 -5.08 7.48
CA PRO A 89 20.06 -3.83 7.90
C PRO A 89 18.96 -3.41 6.92
N SER A 90 17.83 -3.00 7.47
CA SER A 90 16.70 -2.47 6.70
C SER A 90 16.50 -0.97 6.90
N TRP A 91 17.03 -0.44 8.00
CA TRP A 91 16.86 0.94 8.42
C TRP A 91 18.08 1.40 9.24
N VAL A 92 18.54 2.60 8.99
CA VAL A 92 19.64 3.29 9.68
C VAL A 92 19.23 4.73 9.93
N MET A 93 19.40 5.21 11.15
CA MET A 93 19.27 6.63 11.47
C MET A 93 20.58 7.13 12.04
N VAL A 94 21.10 8.23 11.49
CA VAL A 94 22.28 8.92 11.98
C VAL A 94 21.82 10.24 12.56
N ILE A 95 22.04 10.45 13.86
CA ILE A 95 21.83 11.74 14.54
C ILE A 95 23.21 12.34 14.77
N THR A 96 23.41 13.57 14.32
CA THR A 96 24.67 14.30 14.46
C THR A 96 24.46 15.52 15.34
N TRP A 97 25.31 15.64 16.35
CA TRP A 97 25.50 16.87 17.11
C TRP A 97 26.80 17.49 16.60
N ALA A 98 26.68 18.55 15.81
CA ALA A 98 27.81 19.24 15.19
C ALA A 98 28.17 20.49 15.99
N ASP A 99 29.47 20.67 16.20
CA ASP A 99 30.08 21.85 16.83
C ASP A 99 29.42 22.31 18.13
N GLN A 100 29.05 21.36 19.00
CA GLN A 100 28.43 21.66 20.29
C GLN A 100 29.44 22.30 21.24
N ILE A 101 29.00 23.30 21.99
CA ILE A 101 29.81 23.96 23.03
C ILE A 101 29.13 23.86 24.40
N PRO A 102 29.89 23.91 25.51
CA PRO A 102 29.31 23.85 26.85
C PRO A 102 28.51 25.13 27.18
N ARG A 103 27.42 24.99 27.95
CA ARG A 103 26.51 26.11 28.30
C ARG A 103 27.20 27.27 29.05
N SER A 104 28.25 26.99 29.81
CA SER A 104 28.94 27.97 30.67
C SER A 104 30.21 28.56 30.02
N SER A 105 30.35 28.49 28.70
CA SER A 105 31.53 29.03 28.01
C SER A 105 31.68 30.53 28.27
N TYR A 106 32.61 30.93 29.13
CA TYR A 106 32.95 32.34 29.37
C TYR A 106 33.63 32.96 28.14
N ASN A 107 34.23 32.13 27.27
CA ASN A 107 34.89 32.58 26.04
C ASN A 107 34.78 31.50 24.93
N PRO A 108 33.66 31.44 24.18
CA PRO A 108 33.39 30.37 23.21
C PRO A 108 34.41 30.24 22.08
N SER A 109 35.23 31.28 21.83
CA SER A 109 36.31 31.28 20.85
C SER A 109 37.53 30.43 21.23
N ASN A 110 37.69 30.10 22.52
CA ASN A 110 38.78 29.25 23.01
C ASN A 110 38.36 27.81 23.28
N ASP A 111 37.05 27.51 23.21
CA ASP A 111 36.54 26.18 23.45
C ASP A 111 36.67 25.32 22.19
N MET A 112 37.15 24.08 22.35
CA MET A 112 37.14 23.10 21.28
C MET A 112 35.73 22.51 21.18
N PRO A 113 34.96 22.80 20.12
CA PRO A 113 33.59 22.31 20.03
C PRO A 113 33.58 20.78 19.84
N ASN A 114 32.53 20.14 20.34
CA ASN A 114 32.34 18.70 20.27
C ASN A 114 31.44 18.33 19.09
N THR A 115 31.90 17.38 18.28
CA THR A 115 31.13 16.78 17.19
C THR A 115 31.07 15.27 17.38
N PHE A 116 29.85 14.74 17.45
CA PHE A 116 29.60 13.32 17.72
C PHE A 116 28.27 12.87 17.11
N GLN A 117 28.12 11.57 16.95
CA GLN A 117 26.99 10.93 16.29
C GLN A 117 26.44 9.76 17.10
N LEU A 118 25.14 9.55 16.95
CA LEU A 118 24.43 8.34 17.35
C LEU A 118 23.90 7.68 16.08
N VAL A 119 24.33 6.46 15.80
CA VAL A 119 23.80 5.67 14.68
C VAL A 119 22.95 4.54 15.23
N LEU A 120 21.67 4.51 14.85
CA LEU A 120 20.76 3.41 15.16
C LEU A 120 20.61 2.54 13.92
N ILE A 121 20.83 1.24 14.07
CA ILE A 121 20.75 0.26 12.99
C ILE A 121 19.69 -0.76 13.36
N SER A 122 18.74 -1.01 12.46
CA SER A 122 17.70 -2.02 12.65
C SER A 122 17.73 -3.05 11.53
N ASP A 123 17.79 -4.32 11.91
CA ASP A 123 17.55 -5.47 11.04
C ASP A 123 16.12 -5.95 11.28
N ALA A 124 15.24 -5.60 10.34
CA ALA A 124 13.85 -6.02 10.39
C ALA A 124 13.64 -7.54 10.26
N SER A 125 14.55 -8.27 9.62
CA SER A 125 14.42 -9.71 9.40
C SER A 125 14.67 -10.51 10.68
N ARG A 126 15.50 -9.98 11.59
CA ARG A 126 15.91 -10.63 12.84
C ARG A 126 15.50 -9.88 14.10
N TRP A 127 14.71 -8.81 13.95
CA TRP A 127 14.32 -7.91 15.05
C TRP A 127 15.51 -7.56 15.95
N SER A 128 16.62 -7.18 15.32
CA SER A 128 17.85 -6.84 16.03
C SER A 128 18.15 -5.37 15.82
N THR A 129 18.45 -4.68 16.93
CA THR A 129 18.77 -3.26 16.91
C THR A 129 20.14 -3.06 17.53
N PHE A 130 20.93 -2.21 16.88
CA PHE A 130 22.27 -1.83 17.31
C PHE A 130 22.34 -0.33 17.42
N VAL A 131 23.21 0.13 18.31
CA VAL A 131 23.56 1.53 18.47
C VAL A 131 25.06 1.68 18.32
N ILE A 132 25.48 2.71 17.58
CA ILE A 132 26.86 3.15 17.51
C ILE A 132 26.93 4.55 18.10
N PHE A 133 27.81 4.73 19.07
CA PHE A 133 28.26 6.03 19.54
C PHE A 133 29.59 6.34 18.86
N SER A 134 29.64 7.43 18.10
CA SER A 134 30.83 7.85 17.36
C SER A 134 31.22 9.27 17.75
N TYR A 135 32.45 9.46 18.24
CA TYR A 135 32.97 10.73 18.70
C TYR A 135 34.13 11.15 17.82
N GLU A 136 33.90 12.12 16.93
CA GLU A 136 34.91 12.59 15.99
C GLU A 136 35.82 13.65 16.63
N LYS A 137 35.20 14.62 17.27
CA LYS A 137 35.90 15.71 17.95
C LYS A 137 35.30 15.87 19.33
N THR A 138 36.06 15.56 20.36
CA THR A 138 35.65 15.86 21.73
C THR A 138 36.81 16.46 22.49
N GLY A 139 36.62 17.66 23.03
CA GLY A 139 37.70 18.34 23.72
C GLY A 139 37.28 19.46 24.65
N TRP A 140 36.02 19.48 25.11
CA TRP A 140 35.56 20.44 26.10
C TRP A 140 36.50 20.47 27.31
N ASP A 141 36.78 21.68 27.78
CA ASP A 141 37.47 21.87 29.04
C ASP A 141 36.52 21.58 30.19
N THR A 142 36.85 20.57 30.98
CA THR A 142 36.07 20.16 32.16
C THR A 142 35.97 21.25 33.22
N ALA A 143 36.90 22.22 33.22
CA ALA A 143 36.83 23.39 34.10
C ALA A 143 35.69 24.36 33.71
N LEU A 144 35.20 24.28 32.48
CA LEU A 144 34.14 25.14 31.93
C LEU A 144 32.77 24.43 31.87
N THR A 145 32.70 23.17 32.28
CA THR A 145 31.46 22.39 32.34
C THR A 145 30.86 22.42 33.74
N THR A 146 29.57 22.74 33.85
CA THR A 146 28.85 22.78 35.15
C THR A 146 28.23 21.44 35.54
N ARG A 147 28.20 20.46 34.63
CA ARG A 147 27.63 19.13 34.84
C ARG A 147 28.50 18.05 34.21
N ASP A 148 28.49 16.88 34.84
CA ASP A 148 29.08 15.69 34.27
C ASP A 148 28.29 15.24 33.04
N SER A 149 28.98 14.63 32.07
CA SER A 149 28.30 14.05 30.91
C SER A 149 27.94 12.59 31.13
N MET A 150 26.70 12.24 30.81
CA MET A 150 26.18 10.88 30.91
C MET A 150 26.14 10.23 29.53
N ILE A 151 26.68 9.01 29.44
CA ILE A 151 26.90 8.31 28.18
C ILE A 151 26.57 6.84 28.33
N GLY A 152 25.68 6.35 27.47
CA GLY A 152 25.24 4.96 27.52
C GLY A 152 23.88 4.75 26.89
N HIS A 153 23.33 3.58 27.12
CA HIS A 153 21.98 3.22 26.71
C HIS A 153 21.25 2.48 27.83
N TYR A 154 19.93 2.53 27.77
CA TYR A 154 19.04 1.71 28.58
C TYR A 154 17.89 1.28 27.68
N THR A 155 17.69 -0.02 27.53
CA THR A 155 16.53 -0.58 26.85
C THR A 155 15.90 -1.67 27.71
N THR A 156 14.58 -1.80 27.58
CA THR A 156 13.82 -2.85 28.24
C THR A 156 13.23 -3.75 27.16
N GLN A 157 13.63 -5.03 27.18
CA GLN A 157 13.18 -6.02 26.21
C GLN A 157 12.70 -7.27 26.94
N TYR A 158 11.42 -7.65 26.79
CA TYR A 158 10.86 -8.88 27.38
C TYR A 158 11.15 -9.06 28.89
N ASN A 159 11.07 -7.99 29.68
CA ASN A 159 11.41 -7.94 31.12
C ASN A 159 12.91 -8.16 31.43
N ALA A 160 13.79 -8.07 30.43
CA ALA A 160 15.23 -7.96 30.61
C ALA A 160 15.69 -6.51 30.35
N GLU A 161 16.55 -6.01 31.23
CA GLU A 161 17.17 -4.69 31.08
C GLU A 161 18.50 -4.86 30.33
N HIS A 162 18.65 -4.12 29.24
CA HIS A 162 19.90 -4.01 28.50
C HIS A 162 20.40 -2.58 28.64
N SER A 163 21.31 -2.39 29.59
CA SER A 163 21.95 -1.10 29.81
C SER A 163 23.45 -1.23 29.83
N ASP A 164 24.12 -0.33 29.15
CA ASP A 164 25.53 -0.09 29.33
C ASP A 164 25.74 1.40 29.58
N VAL A 165 26.52 1.70 30.60
CA VAL A 165 26.97 3.05 30.93
C VAL A 165 28.47 3.01 30.75
N LEU A 166 28.97 3.76 29.77
CA LEU A 166 30.41 3.76 29.47
C LEU A 166 31.18 4.06 30.76
N GLY A 167 32.26 3.34 31.03
CA GLY A 167 33.00 3.48 32.30
C GLY A 167 33.58 4.88 32.57
N VAL A 168 33.62 5.73 31.54
CA VAL A 168 33.98 7.16 31.63
C VAL A 168 32.79 8.11 31.83
N SER A 169 31.55 7.62 31.70
CA SER A 169 30.33 8.38 31.98
C SER A 169 30.35 8.93 33.41
N GLY A 170 29.94 10.17 33.58
CA GLY A 170 29.99 10.85 34.87
C GLY A 170 31.39 11.29 35.31
N LYS A 171 32.43 11.20 34.46
CA LYS A 171 33.82 11.54 34.80
C LYS A 171 34.41 12.54 33.80
N PRO A 172 35.40 13.37 34.19
CA PRO A 172 36.03 14.34 33.27
C PRO A 172 36.53 13.78 31.94
N MET A 173 36.95 12.50 31.91
CA MET A 173 37.41 11.84 30.67
C MET A 173 36.31 11.64 29.62
N SER A 174 35.03 11.72 29.97
CA SER A 174 33.93 11.61 29.01
C SER A 174 33.94 12.73 27.96
N PHE A 175 34.58 13.87 28.23
CA PHE A 175 34.76 14.96 27.27
C PHE A 175 35.95 14.77 26.31
N ARG A 176 36.66 13.65 26.42
CA ARG A 176 37.82 13.29 25.59
C ARG A 176 37.62 11.94 24.87
N LEU A 177 36.37 11.52 24.69
CA LEU A 177 36.03 10.23 24.08
C LEU A 177 36.63 9.99 22.70
N ALA A 178 36.76 11.02 21.86
CA ALA A 178 37.36 10.92 20.53
C ALA A 178 38.79 10.37 20.54
N SER A 179 39.53 10.52 21.64
CA SER A 179 40.89 9.99 21.80
C SER A 179 40.96 8.67 22.58
N LEU A 180 39.83 8.16 23.07
CA LEU A 180 39.78 6.92 23.85
C LEU A 180 39.47 5.74 22.95
N LYS A 181 40.21 4.64 23.10
CA LYS A 181 39.90 3.37 22.42
C LYS A 181 38.54 2.84 22.87
N GLY A 182 37.61 2.72 21.93
CA GLY A 182 36.30 2.14 22.19
C GLY A 182 36.27 0.62 22.03
N ASN A 183 35.09 0.01 22.23
CA ASN A 183 34.93 -1.45 22.21
C ASN A 183 35.05 -2.06 20.79
N THR A 184 35.03 -1.23 19.75
CA THR A 184 35.33 -1.65 18.37
C THR A 184 36.83 -1.73 18.10
N GLY A 185 37.68 -1.22 19.00
CA GLY A 185 39.13 -1.06 18.79
C GLY A 185 39.51 0.23 18.04
N GLU A 186 38.53 0.99 17.54
CA GLU A 186 38.71 2.32 16.97
C GLU A 186 38.63 3.40 18.07
N ASP A 187 39.25 4.54 17.83
CA ASP A 187 39.19 5.67 18.77
C ASP A 187 37.80 6.32 18.70
N GLY A 188 37.21 6.60 19.85
CA GLY A 188 35.91 7.28 19.94
C GLY A 188 34.72 6.48 19.41
N ARG A 189 34.82 5.17 19.20
CA ARG A 189 33.75 4.39 18.59
C ARG A 189 33.29 3.22 19.45
N TYR A 190 32.01 3.19 19.76
CA TYR A 190 31.40 2.18 20.60
C TYR A 190 30.16 1.60 19.92
N LEU A 191 30.07 0.27 19.79
CA LEU A 191 28.92 -0.41 19.21
C LEU A 191 28.30 -1.36 20.23
N TYR A 192 26.98 -1.28 20.41
CA TYR A 192 26.23 -2.17 21.29
C TYR A 192 25.02 -2.75 20.58
N ARG A 193 24.74 -4.04 20.83
CA ARG A 193 23.48 -4.67 20.45
C ARG A 193 22.45 -4.42 21.56
N VAL A 194 21.44 -3.62 21.27
CA VAL A 194 20.47 -3.09 22.25
C VAL A 194 19.12 -3.77 22.21
N ALA A 195 18.87 -4.57 21.18
CA ALA A 195 17.76 -5.49 21.10
C ALA A 195 18.15 -6.75 20.34
N SER A 196 17.70 -7.91 20.83
CA SER A 196 17.81 -9.19 20.15
C SER A 196 16.44 -9.86 20.06
N GLY A 197 15.94 -10.07 18.85
CA GLY A 197 14.73 -10.85 18.62
C GLY A 197 14.90 -12.33 18.97
N LYS A 198 13.78 -13.01 19.23
CA LYS A 198 13.71 -14.48 19.10
C LYS A 198 13.86 -14.83 17.62
N ILE A 199 14.53 -15.95 17.32
CA ILE A 199 14.76 -16.44 15.93
C ILE A 199 13.44 -16.54 15.13
N ASP A 200 12.30 -16.78 15.79
CA ASP A 200 10.99 -16.97 15.15
C ASP A 200 10.08 -15.73 15.12
N PHE A 201 10.58 -14.54 15.48
CA PHE A 201 9.76 -13.33 15.43
C PHE A 201 9.51 -12.88 13.98
N ILE A 202 8.24 -12.65 13.63
CA ILE A 202 7.86 -12.14 12.31
C ILE A 202 7.58 -10.63 12.41
N ASN A 203 8.41 -9.82 11.76
CA ASN A 203 8.15 -8.40 11.60
C ASN A 203 7.18 -8.15 10.42
N TYR A 204 5.88 -8.10 10.73
CA TYR A 204 4.84 -7.86 9.72
C TYR A 204 4.91 -6.46 9.09
N GLU A 205 5.39 -5.46 9.83
CA GLU A 205 5.59 -4.11 9.32
C GLU A 205 6.59 -4.11 8.16
N ALA A 206 7.73 -4.78 8.36
CA ALA A 206 8.76 -4.92 7.34
C ALA A 206 8.30 -5.79 6.17
N LYS A 207 7.58 -6.89 6.42
CA LYS A 207 6.98 -7.69 5.33
C LYS A 207 6.03 -6.86 4.47
N CYS A 208 5.22 -6.00 5.08
CA CYS A 208 4.34 -5.10 4.36
C CYS A 208 5.13 -4.09 3.51
N GLN A 209 6.13 -3.43 4.10
CA GLN A 209 6.98 -2.48 3.39
C GLN A 209 7.74 -3.14 2.23
N ASP A 210 8.43 -4.27 2.47
CA ASP A 210 9.16 -5.01 1.44
C ASP A 210 8.23 -5.41 0.28
N TRP A 211 7.02 -5.90 0.59
CA TRP A 211 6.03 -6.21 -0.44
C TRP A 211 5.64 -4.97 -1.25
N TYR A 212 5.35 -3.85 -0.58
CA TYR A 212 4.93 -2.61 -1.24
C TYR A 212 6.02 -2.05 -2.16
N TYR A 213 7.27 -1.98 -1.66
CA TYR A 213 8.39 -1.49 -2.45
C TYR A 213 8.83 -2.45 -3.56
N SER A 214 8.46 -3.73 -3.48
CA SER A 214 8.64 -4.67 -4.60
C SER A 214 7.62 -4.51 -5.72
N GLN A 215 6.54 -3.73 -5.53
CA GLN A 215 5.53 -3.53 -6.56
C GLN A 215 6.07 -2.67 -7.72
N ASN A 216 5.78 -3.07 -8.96
CA ASN A 216 6.11 -2.28 -10.13
C ASN A 216 5.06 -1.15 -10.34
N PRO A 217 5.47 0.15 -10.33
CA PRO A 217 4.53 1.26 -10.48
C PRO A 217 3.72 1.25 -11.77
N TRP A 218 4.35 0.92 -12.89
CA TRP A 218 3.67 0.81 -14.18
C TRP A 218 2.61 -0.31 -14.16
N TYR A 219 2.95 -1.45 -13.56
CA TYR A 219 2.02 -2.57 -13.48
C TYR A 219 0.83 -2.26 -12.55
N MET A 220 1.06 -1.58 -11.42
CA MET A 220 -0.02 -1.11 -10.54
C MET A 220 -0.98 -0.18 -11.28
N TRP A 221 -0.46 0.81 -12.02
CA TRP A 221 -1.27 1.70 -12.86
C TRP A 221 -2.03 0.92 -13.94
N TYR A 222 -1.36 0.01 -14.64
CA TYR A 222 -1.95 -0.78 -15.72
C TYR A 222 -3.10 -1.66 -15.24
N GLN A 223 -2.96 -2.29 -14.07
CA GLN A 223 -4.05 -3.07 -13.49
C GLN A 223 -5.24 -2.16 -13.12
N ARG A 224 -5.00 -1.00 -12.50
CA ARG A 224 -6.04 -0.03 -12.13
C ARG A 224 -6.88 0.43 -13.33
N VAL A 225 -6.27 0.68 -14.48
CA VAL A 225 -6.99 1.14 -15.68
C VAL A 225 -7.65 0.01 -16.47
N THR A 226 -7.32 -1.25 -16.19
CA THR A 226 -7.86 -2.43 -16.91
C THR A 226 -8.95 -3.17 -16.14
N THR A 227 -9.04 -2.99 -14.83
CA THR A 227 -10.18 -3.46 -14.02
C THR A 227 -11.40 -2.58 -14.23
N LEU A 228 -12.59 -3.16 -14.09
CA LEU A 228 -13.84 -2.41 -14.17
C LEU A 228 -14.12 -1.70 -12.85
N PRO A 229 -14.69 -0.48 -12.87
CA PRO A 229 -15.14 0.21 -11.67
C PRO A 229 -16.30 -0.53 -10.99
N CYS A 230 -16.39 -0.44 -9.67
CA CYS A 230 -17.41 -1.10 -8.87
C CYS A 230 -18.80 -0.52 -9.15
N PRO A 231 -19.84 -1.35 -9.29
CA PRO A 231 -21.21 -0.85 -9.27
C PRO A 231 -21.53 -0.14 -7.95
N CYS A 232 -22.26 0.99 -7.99
CA CYS A 232 -22.59 1.74 -6.76
C CYS A 232 -23.57 0.98 -5.84
N ASP A 233 -24.38 0.08 -6.40
CA ASP A 233 -25.42 -0.66 -5.69
C ASP A 233 -25.32 -2.16 -5.98
N ARG A 234 -25.57 -2.98 -4.96
CA ARG A 234 -25.51 -4.46 -5.04
C ARG A 234 -26.42 -5.04 -6.13
N ARG A 235 -27.58 -4.41 -6.40
CA ARG A 235 -28.52 -4.82 -7.46
C ARG A 235 -27.89 -4.63 -8.84
N LEU A 236 -27.14 -3.55 -9.04
CA LEU A 236 -26.41 -3.33 -10.29
C LEU A 236 -25.35 -4.43 -10.50
N ALA A 237 -24.58 -4.77 -9.46
CA ALA A 237 -23.64 -5.88 -9.51
C ALA A 237 -24.32 -7.23 -9.79
N TYR A 238 -25.54 -7.45 -9.29
CA TYR A 238 -26.30 -8.67 -9.51
C TYR A 238 -26.79 -8.82 -10.96
N TYR A 239 -27.29 -7.73 -11.57
CA TYR A 239 -27.82 -7.76 -12.94
C TYR A 239 -26.74 -7.62 -14.02
N ASP A 240 -25.63 -6.95 -13.71
CA ASP A 240 -24.51 -6.77 -14.61
C ASP A 240 -23.69 -8.07 -14.73
N ARG A 241 -23.84 -8.74 -15.88
CA ARG A 241 -23.20 -10.03 -16.16
C ARG A 241 -21.66 -10.01 -16.15
N ARG A 242 -21.04 -8.82 -16.11
CA ARG A 242 -19.60 -8.65 -15.94
C ARG A 242 -19.13 -9.02 -14.53
N TRP A 243 -20.04 -9.12 -13.56
CA TRP A 243 -19.74 -9.44 -12.17
C TRP A 243 -20.21 -10.85 -11.80
N GLN A 244 -19.50 -11.45 -10.85
CA GLN A 244 -19.88 -12.72 -10.27
C GLN A 244 -19.80 -12.62 -8.74
N ARG A 245 -20.88 -13.04 -8.07
CA ARG A 245 -20.93 -13.11 -6.61
C ARG A 245 -19.86 -14.06 -6.09
N ASP A 246 -19.07 -13.58 -5.14
CA ASP A 246 -18.19 -14.42 -4.34
C ASP A 246 -19.03 -15.22 -3.34
N ARG A 247 -18.95 -16.55 -3.44
CA ARG A 247 -19.65 -17.49 -2.53
C ARG A 247 -18.69 -18.19 -1.57
N HIS A 248 -17.39 -17.92 -1.68
CA HIS A 248 -16.35 -18.59 -0.91
C HIS A 248 -15.82 -17.71 0.22
N GLN A 249 -15.85 -16.38 0.05
CA GLN A 249 -15.62 -15.43 1.15
C GLN A 249 -16.97 -15.05 1.77
N ALA A 250 -17.49 -15.95 2.60
CA ALA A 250 -18.43 -15.51 3.62
C ALA A 250 -17.59 -14.93 4.75
N HIS A 251 -17.38 -13.61 4.76
CA HIS A 251 -17.10 -12.92 6.00
C HIS A 251 -18.34 -13.09 6.89
N THR A 252 -18.49 -14.26 7.52
CA THR A 252 -19.72 -14.72 8.17
C THR A 252 -20.17 -13.81 9.32
N GLU A 253 -19.28 -12.96 9.82
CA GLU A 253 -19.56 -12.01 10.91
C GLU A 253 -20.08 -10.65 10.43
N SER A 254 -19.79 -10.28 9.17
CA SER A 254 -20.25 -9.03 8.56
C SER A 254 -21.29 -9.36 7.52
N ARG A 255 -22.49 -8.77 7.57
CA ARG A 255 -23.57 -8.96 6.60
C ARG A 255 -23.26 -8.38 5.20
N MET A 256 -22.01 -8.49 4.74
CA MET A 256 -21.55 -7.99 3.46
C MET A 256 -21.76 -9.02 2.34
N THR A 257 -22.02 -8.53 1.12
CA THR A 257 -22.07 -9.35 -0.09
C THR A 257 -21.02 -8.85 -1.07
N CYS A 258 -20.11 -9.71 -1.50
CA CYS A 258 -19.02 -9.33 -2.41
C CYS A 258 -19.16 -9.94 -3.81
N TYR A 259 -18.63 -9.21 -4.78
CA TYR A 259 -18.59 -9.56 -6.20
C TYR A 259 -17.19 -9.31 -6.74
N TYR A 260 -16.70 -10.22 -7.57
CA TYR A 260 -15.52 -9.99 -8.38
C TYR A 260 -15.90 -9.85 -9.85
N GLN A 261 -15.09 -9.10 -10.61
CA GLN A 261 -15.23 -9.04 -12.06
C GLN A 261 -14.97 -10.44 -12.66
N ARG A 262 -15.94 -10.94 -13.43
CA ARG A 262 -16.02 -12.32 -13.94
C ARG A 262 -15.00 -12.62 -15.03
N ASN A 263 -14.87 -11.72 -16.00
CA ASN A 263 -13.93 -11.86 -17.09
C ASN A 263 -12.74 -10.93 -16.87
N MET A 264 -11.58 -11.53 -16.66
CA MET A 264 -10.30 -10.83 -16.66
C MET A 264 -10.03 -10.36 -18.09
N ARG A 265 -9.88 -9.05 -18.30
CA ARG A 265 -9.70 -8.48 -19.63
C ARG A 265 -8.28 -8.72 -20.17
N LEU A 266 -7.35 -7.87 -19.75
CA LEU A 266 -5.99 -7.78 -20.27
C LEU A 266 -4.94 -8.19 -19.22
N THR A 267 -5.36 -8.39 -17.98
CA THR A 267 -4.50 -8.72 -16.84
C THR A 267 -5.08 -9.89 -16.07
N ARG A 268 -4.34 -10.39 -15.07
CA ARG A 268 -4.84 -11.39 -14.10
C ARG A 268 -5.65 -10.73 -12.97
N ALA A 269 -5.74 -9.40 -12.98
CA ALA A 269 -6.37 -8.62 -11.94
C ALA A 269 -7.89 -8.65 -12.06
N THR A 270 -8.57 -8.37 -10.95
CA THR A 270 -10.02 -8.27 -10.87
C THR A 270 -10.41 -7.22 -9.84
N GLN A 271 -11.46 -6.47 -10.13
CA GLN A 271 -12.06 -5.60 -9.12
C GLN A 271 -12.85 -6.44 -8.11
N TYR A 272 -12.77 -6.11 -6.82
CA TYR A 272 -13.50 -6.77 -5.73
C TYR A 272 -14.40 -5.78 -4.99
N CYS A 273 -15.69 -5.85 -5.27
CA CYS A 273 -16.68 -4.91 -4.77
C CYS A 273 -17.54 -5.58 -3.69
N CYS A 274 -17.55 -5.01 -2.49
CA CYS A 274 -18.37 -5.50 -1.39
C CYS A 274 -19.47 -4.49 -1.06
N TYR A 275 -20.64 -5.00 -0.70
CA TYR A 275 -21.81 -4.20 -0.39
C TYR A 275 -22.30 -4.54 1.01
N ASP A 276 -22.79 -3.53 1.73
CA ASP A 276 -23.38 -3.72 3.05
C ASP A 276 -24.74 -4.45 2.97
N GLU A 277 -25.42 -4.57 4.12
CA GLU A 277 -26.71 -5.23 4.20
C GLU A 277 -27.82 -4.51 3.40
N TRP A 278 -27.69 -3.18 3.25
CA TRP A 278 -28.60 -2.31 2.51
C TRP A 278 -28.34 -2.31 1.00
N GLY A 279 -27.15 -2.75 0.59
CA GLY A 279 -26.72 -2.83 -0.80
C GLY A 279 -25.83 -1.68 -1.25
N SER A 280 -25.38 -0.82 -0.35
CA SER A 280 -24.46 0.28 -0.64
C SER A 280 -23.04 -0.24 -0.80
N LEU A 281 -22.28 0.32 -1.76
CA LEU A 281 -20.87 -0.02 -1.94
C LEU A 281 -20.07 0.33 -0.67
N MET A 282 -19.31 -0.64 -0.17
CA MET A 282 -18.42 -0.47 0.97
C MET A 282 -17.02 -0.08 0.48
N VAL A 283 -16.55 1.04 0.99
CA VAL A 283 -15.16 1.50 0.86
C VAL A 283 -14.55 1.37 2.24
N SER A 284 -13.52 0.53 2.40
CA SER A 284 -12.93 0.28 3.72
C SER A 284 -11.43 0.54 3.77
N GLU A 285 -11.04 1.40 4.72
CA GLU A 285 -9.65 1.75 4.99
C GLU A 285 -8.86 0.61 5.68
N ASP A 286 -9.54 -0.44 6.15
CA ASP A 286 -8.90 -1.64 6.70
C ASP A 286 -8.57 -2.71 5.64
N GLY A 287 -8.79 -2.39 4.35
CA GLY A 287 -8.53 -3.28 3.24
C GLY A 287 -9.43 -4.51 3.18
N THR A 288 -10.59 -4.50 3.82
CA THR A 288 -11.56 -5.62 3.73
C THR A 288 -12.50 -5.53 2.52
N ALA A 289 -12.75 -4.33 2.00
CA ALA A 289 -13.78 -4.11 0.99
C ALA A 289 -13.40 -3.01 -0.01
N GLY A 290 -13.93 -3.15 -1.24
CA GLY A 290 -13.96 -2.08 -2.24
C GLY A 290 -12.66 -1.90 -3.03
N HIS A 291 -11.68 -2.79 -2.89
CA HIS A 291 -10.40 -2.70 -3.59
C HIS A 291 -10.29 -3.69 -4.75
N MET A 292 -9.15 -3.66 -5.42
CA MET A 292 -8.82 -4.60 -6.50
C MET A 292 -7.85 -5.69 -6.03
N PHE A 293 -7.87 -6.83 -6.73
CA PHE A 293 -6.88 -7.89 -6.58
C PHE A 293 -6.01 -7.99 -7.83
N SER A 294 -4.71 -8.24 -7.65
CA SER A 294 -3.77 -8.53 -8.73
C SER A 294 -4.03 -9.88 -9.40
N TYR A 295 -4.60 -10.83 -8.65
CA TYR A 295 -4.90 -12.16 -9.13
C TYR A 295 -6.34 -12.55 -8.82
N HIS A 296 -7.09 -12.92 -9.87
CA HIS A 296 -8.47 -13.32 -9.71
C HIS A 296 -8.62 -14.55 -8.79
N PRO A 297 -9.47 -14.49 -7.73
CA PRO A 297 -9.53 -15.49 -6.67
C PRO A 297 -9.97 -16.87 -7.18
N LYS A 298 -10.89 -16.94 -8.15
CA LYS A 298 -11.34 -18.21 -8.75
C LYS A 298 -10.28 -18.91 -9.61
N PHE A 299 -9.59 -18.17 -10.49
CA PHE A 299 -8.69 -18.75 -11.49
C PHE A 299 -7.24 -18.89 -11.00
N PHE A 300 -6.82 -18.03 -10.07
CA PHE A 300 -5.43 -17.95 -9.60
C PHE A 300 -5.32 -18.06 -8.07
N LYS A 301 -6.06 -18.99 -7.46
CA LYS A 301 -6.17 -19.19 -5.99
C LYS A 301 -4.85 -19.03 -5.22
N ARG A 302 -3.79 -19.74 -5.66
CA ARG A 302 -2.48 -19.70 -4.99
C ARG A 302 -1.81 -18.33 -5.08
N MET A 303 -1.90 -17.69 -6.25
CA MET A 303 -1.30 -16.37 -6.46
C MET A 303 -2.10 -15.29 -5.74
N HIS A 304 -3.44 -15.37 -5.76
CA HIS A 304 -4.32 -14.50 -4.99
C HIS A 304 -3.99 -14.55 -3.49
N LYS A 305 -3.83 -15.76 -2.93
CA LYS A 305 -3.41 -15.91 -1.53
C LYS A 305 -2.06 -15.21 -1.27
N LYS A 306 -1.06 -15.45 -2.11
CA LYS A 306 0.30 -14.94 -1.92
C LYS A 306 0.45 -13.43 -2.16
N TYR A 307 -0.24 -12.87 -3.15
CA TYR A 307 -0.01 -11.51 -3.65
C TYR A 307 -1.10 -10.50 -3.28
N ASP A 308 -2.24 -10.97 -2.77
CA ASP A 308 -3.34 -10.11 -2.34
C ASP A 308 -3.73 -10.39 -0.87
N VAL A 309 -3.95 -11.65 -0.47
CA VAL A 309 -4.39 -11.97 0.91
C VAL A 309 -3.28 -11.80 1.95
N GLU A 310 -2.12 -12.45 1.75
CA GLU A 310 -1.00 -12.39 2.71
C GLU A 310 -0.49 -10.95 2.92
N PRO A 311 -0.29 -10.13 1.87
CA PRO A 311 0.12 -8.74 2.06
C PRO A 311 -0.93 -7.88 2.75
N ARG A 312 -2.22 -8.10 2.47
CA ARG A 312 -3.32 -7.44 3.20
C ARG A 312 -3.23 -7.76 4.69
N ASP A 313 -3.01 -9.03 5.05
CA ASP A 313 -2.87 -9.43 6.44
C ASP A 313 -1.64 -8.77 7.10
N TRP A 314 -0.49 -8.77 6.42
CA TRP A 314 0.74 -8.12 6.92
C TRP A 314 0.53 -6.61 7.13
N CYS A 315 -0.09 -5.93 6.18
CA CYS A 315 -0.25 -4.48 6.18
C CYS A 315 -1.42 -3.97 7.03
N CYS A 316 -2.57 -4.66 7.01
CA CYS A 316 -3.82 -4.17 7.59
C CYS A 316 -4.24 -4.90 8.87
N SER A 317 -3.85 -6.16 9.05
CA SER A 317 -4.24 -6.95 10.24
C SER A 317 -3.14 -7.01 11.29
N TYR A 318 -1.87 -7.04 10.86
CA TYR A 318 -0.72 -7.21 11.76
C TYR A 318 0.21 -6.01 11.86
N SER A 319 -0.07 -4.92 11.14
CA SER A 319 0.64 -3.65 11.27
C SER A 319 -0.31 -2.48 11.04
N ASP A 320 0.15 -1.26 11.32
CA ASP A 320 -0.60 -0.03 11.10
C ASP A 320 -0.36 0.56 9.68
N ASN A 321 0.13 -0.27 8.75
CA ASN A 321 0.56 0.15 7.41
C ASN A 321 -0.47 -0.18 6.31
N CYS A 322 -1.75 -0.24 6.64
CA CYS A 322 -2.79 -0.61 5.66
C CYS A 322 -2.83 0.37 4.47
N PHE A 323 -2.47 1.63 4.69
CA PHE A 323 -2.34 2.63 3.63
C PHE A 323 -1.38 2.20 2.50
N LEU A 324 -0.32 1.43 2.79
CA LEU A 324 0.58 0.89 1.77
C LEU A 324 -0.12 -0.17 0.91
N TYR A 325 -0.94 -1.02 1.54
CA TYR A 325 -1.75 -1.99 0.81
C TYR A 325 -2.78 -1.30 -0.09
N LEU A 326 -3.47 -0.29 0.43
CA LEU A 326 -4.48 0.46 -0.32
C LEU A 326 -3.88 1.34 -1.42
N ASP A 327 -2.64 1.83 -1.29
CA ASP A 327 -1.97 2.50 -2.41
C ASP A 327 -1.66 1.52 -3.56
N ALA A 328 -1.23 0.30 -3.23
CA ALA A 328 -0.95 -0.74 -4.22
C ALA A 328 -2.20 -1.44 -4.76
N ARG A 329 -3.30 -1.44 -4.00
CA ARG A 329 -4.61 -2.01 -4.33
C ARG A 329 -5.68 -0.97 -4.03
N PRO A 330 -5.82 0.05 -4.89
CA PRO A 330 -6.70 1.18 -4.64
C PRO A 330 -8.15 0.77 -4.51
N ILE A 331 -8.85 1.50 -3.63
CA ILE A 331 -10.29 1.43 -3.48
C ILE A 331 -10.96 2.07 -4.71
N ASP A 332 -12.07 1.49 -5.16
CA ASP A 332 -12.97 2.08 -6.14
C ASP A 332 -14.25 2.56 -5.45
N ASP A 333 -14.64 3.79 -5.73
CA ASP A 333 -15.77 4.50 -5.13
C ASP A 333 -17.01 4.55 -6.05
N CYS A 334 -17.05 3.68 -7.07
CA CYS A 334 -18.05 3.59 -8.13
C CYS A 334 -18.21 4.78 -9.07
N TRP A 335 -17.44 5.87 -8.92
CA TRP A 335 -17.65 7.10 -9.67
C TRP A 335 -17.68 6.91 -11.20
N PHE A 336 -16.87 5.98 -11.70
CA PHE A 336 -16.76 5.68 -13.13
C PHE A 336 -17.62 4.51 -13.60
N TYR A 337 -18.48 3.95 -12.73
CA TYR A 337 -19.33 2.85 -13.11
C TYR A 337 -20.41 3.28 -14.11
N ASN A 338 -20.35 2.66 -15.29
CA ASN A 338 -21.39 2.77 -16.30
C ASN A 338 -22.09 1.41 -16.44
N PRO A 339 -23.39 1.29 -16.10
CA PRO A 339 -24.15 0.06 -16.28
C PRO A 339 -24.26 -0.29 -17.77
N PRO A 340 -24.21 -1.58 -18.15
CA PRO A 340 -24.44 -1.97 -19.54
C PRO A 340 -25.90 -1.73 -19.92
N PHE A 341 -26.14 -1.13 -21.09
CA PHE A 341 -27.49 -1.03 -21.65
C PHE A 341 -27.98 -2.42 -22.07
N ILE A 342 -29.14 -2.83 -21.55
CA ILE A 342 -29.77 -4.10 -21.92
C ILE A 342 -30.92 -3.79 -22.87
N GLY A 343 -30.73 -4.08 -24.16
CA GLY A 343 -31.83 -4.07 -25.14
C GLY A 343 -32.69 -5.33 -24.98
N TRP A 344 -34.01 -5.16 -24.94
CA TRP A 344 -35.00 -6.25 -24.88
C TRP A 344 -36.08 -6.06 -25.94
N PHE A 345 -36.65 -7.17 -26.44
CA PHE A 345 -37.74 -7.20 -27.41
C PHE A 345 -38.81 -8.18 -26.91
N PHE A 346 -40.10 -7.85 -27.08
CA PHE A 346 -41.22 -8.72 -26.74
C PHE A 346 -42.22 -8.74 -27.91
N GLY A 347 -42.68 -9.94 -28.31
CA GLY A 347 -43.85 -10.10 -29.17
C GLY A 347 -43.79 -9.39 -30.53
N ASP A 348 -44.96 -8.99 -31.02
CA ASP A 348 -45.14 -8.16 -32.21
C ASP A 348 -44.38 -6.83 -32.04
N PRO A 349 -43.66 -6.35 -33.06
CA PRO A 349 -42.27 -5.99 -32.80
C PRO A 349 -42.16 -4.61 -32.17
N HIS A 350 -42.26 -4.59 -30.84
CA HIS A 350 -41.92 -3.48 -30.00
C HIS A 350 -40.41 -3.52 -29.73
N ILE A 351 -39.72 -2.55 -30.30
CA ILE A 351 -38.27 -2.42 -30.30
C ILE A 351 -37.91 -1.29 -29.35
N ARG A 352 -37.05 -1.57 -28.36
CA ARG A 352 -36.37 -0.53 -27.59
C ARG A 352 -34.92 -0.43 -28.03
N THR A 353 -34.54 0.72 -28.57
CA THR A 353 -33.17 0.99 -29.04
C THR A 353 -32.20 1.17 -27.87
N LEU A 354 -30.89 1.14 -28.16
CA LEU A 354 -29.83 1.18 -27.12
C LEU A 354 -29.78 2.52 -26.36
N ASP A 355 -30.30 3.59 -26.94
CA ASP A 355 -30.52 4.91 -26.32
C ASP A 355 -31.88 5.01 -25.58
N GLY A 356 -32.64 3.92 -25.53
CA GLY A 356 -33.83 3.77 -24.71
C GLY A 356 -35.14 4.23 -25.35
N LEU A 357 -35.15 4.57 -26.64
CA LEU A 357 -36.36 4.95 -27.39
C LEU A 357 -37.16 3.71 -27.81
N GLU A 358 -38.49 3.80 -27.75
CA GLU A 358 -39.39 2.70 -28.08
C GLU A 358 -40.06 2.94 -29.45
N TYR A 359 -40.08 1.90 -30.28
CA TYR A 359 -40.65 1.88 -31.61
C TYR A 359 -41.51 0.64 -31.81
N THR A 360 -42.51 0.74 -32.68
CA THR A 360 -43.29 -0.41 -33.15
C THR A 360 -42.98 -0.62 -34.63
N PHE A 361 -42.57 -1.83 -35.01
CA PHE A 361 -42.15 -2.16 -36.36
C PHE A 361 -42.78 -3.46 -36.88
N ASN A 362 -43.89 -3.38 -37.60
CA ASN A 362 -44.59 -4.55 -38.15
C ASN A 362 -44.06 -4.99 -39.53
N GLY A 363 -42.74 -4.98 -39.73
CA GLY A 363 -42.13 -5.47 -40.97
C GLY A 363 -42.20 -6.99 -41.06
N LEU A 364 -42.47 -7.53 -42.26
CA LEU A 364 -42.38 -8.95 -42.58
C LEU A 364 -41.10 -9.20 -43.40
N GLY A 365 -40.12 -9.90 -42.81
CA GLY A 365 -38.86 -10.19 -43.48
C GLY A 365 -37.70 -10.44 -42.53
N GLU A 366 -36.49 -10.25 -43.02
CA GLU A 366 -35.26 -10.36 -42.25
C GLU A 366 -34.59 -9.00 -42.12
N TYR A 367 -34.20 -8.65 -40.89
CA TYR A 367 -33.69 -7.34 -40.55
C TYR A 367 -32.41 -7.44 -39.75
N VAL A 368 -31.50 -6.50 -39.97
CA VAL A 368 -30.34 -6.31 -39.09
C VAL A 368 -30.80 -5.51 -37.88
N LEU A 369 -30.76 -6.11 -36.70
CA LEU A 369 -31.17 -5.49 -35.45
C LEU A 369 -30.05 -4.69 -34.81
N ILE A 370 -28.82 -5.24 -34.85
CA ILE A 370 -27.61 -4.60 -34.32
C ILE A 370 -26.47 -4.91 -35.28
N ALA A 371 -25.71 -3.90 -35.67
CA ALA A 371 -24.43 -4.07 -36.34
C ALA A 371 -23.42 -3.08 -35.78
N THR A 372 -22.19 -3.51 -35.56
CA THR A 372 -21.09 -2.59 -35.27
C THR A 372 -20.69 -1.84 -36.54
N ALA A 373 -20.12 -0.64 -36.41
CA ALA A 373 -19.74 0.18 -37.55
C ALA A 373 -18.71 -0.50 -38.48
N ASP A 374 -17.83 -1.31 -37.90
CA ASP A 374 -16.85 -2.16 -38.58
C ASP A 374 -17.45 -3.48 -39.11
N LYS A 375 -18.73 -3.75 -38.82
CA LYS A 375 -19.48 -4.98 -39.16
C LYS A 375 -18.88 -6.26 -38.58
N ASN A 376 -18.00 -6.15 -37.58
CA ASN A 376 -17.48 -7.32 -36.88
C ASN A 376 -18.60 -8.08 -36.16
N PHE A 377 -19.49 -7.38 -35.46
CA PHE A 377 -20.67 -8.00 -34.86
C PHE A 377 -21.93 -7.66 -35.65
N THR A 378 -22.73 -8.67 -35.99
CA THR A 378 -24.06 -8.49 -36.58
C THR A 378 -25.07 -9.42 -35.91
N LEU A 379 -26.21 -8.86 -35.50
CA LEU A 379 -27.40 -9.57 -35.04
C LEU A 379 -28.54 -9.33 -36.04
N GLN A 380 -29.09 -10.42 -36.56
CA GLN A 380 -30.24 -10.42 -37.46
C GLN A 380 -31.46 -11.03 -36.76
N GLY A 381 -32.64 -10.52 -37.10
CA GLY A 381 -33.93 -11.06 -36.69
C GLY A 381 -34.81 -11.31 -37.90
N ARG A 382 -35.45 -12.47 -37.94
CA ARG A 382 -36.50 -12.80 -38.90
C ARG A 382 -37.86 -12.62 -38.24
N THR A 383 -38.79 -12.01 -38.97
CA THR A 383 -40.19 -11.90 -38.58
C THR A 383 -41.09 -12.76 -39.47
N GLU A 384 -42.13 -13.33 -38.89
CA GLU A 384 -43.19 -14.10 -39.56
C GLU A 384 -44.56 -13.57 -39.15
N ARG A 385 -45.61 -13.91 -39.88
CA ARG A 385 -46.98 -13.56 -39.50
C ARG A 385 -47.35 -14.23 -38.17
N ALA A 386 -47.92 -13.43 -37.27
CA ALA A 386 -48.53 -13.91 -36.05
C ALA A 386 -49.74 -14.81 -36.40
N LEU A 387 -50.00 -15.82 -35.60
CA LEU A 387 -51.16 -16.69 -35.74
C LEU A 387 -52.14 -16.40 -34.60
N ASP A 388 -53.43 -16.43 -34.90
CA ASP A 388 -54.47 -16.41 -33.89
C ASP A 388 -54.61 -17.78 -33.18
N LYS A 389 -55.55 -17.87 -32.24
CA LYS A 389 -55.81 -19.10 -31.46
C LYS A 389 -56.26 -20.27 -32.32
N ASP A 390 -56.77 -20.00 -33.52
CA ASP A 390 -57.26 -20.98 -34.47
C ASP A 390 -56.20 -21.30 -35.56
N GLY A 391 -54.98 -20.76 -35.41
CA GLY A 391 -53.87 -20.99 -36.32
C GLY A 391 -53.93 -20.17 -37.61
N LYS A 392 -54.80 -19.15 -37.69
CA LYS A 392 -54.93 -18.29 -38.87
C LYS A 392 -54.00 -17.08 -38.78
N GLU A 393 -53.40 -16.72 -39.90
CA GLU A 393 -52.52 -15.57 -39.99
C GLU A 393 -53.22 -14.24 -39.67
N MET A 394 -52.57 -13.45 -38.82
CA MET A 394 -52.98 -12.11 -38.44
C MET A 394 -52.21 -11.05 -39.23
N GLN A 395 -52.73 -9.82 -39.26
CA GLN A 395 -52.03 -8.64 -39.78
C GLN A 395 -51.03 -8.06 -38.75
N ALA A 396 -50.23 -8.93 -38.17
CA ALA A 396 -49.16 -8.60 -37.24
C ALA A 396 -47.99 -9.55 -37.50
N THR A 397 -46.77 -9.09 -37.22
CA THR A 397 -45.57 -9.92 -37.35
C THR A 397 -45.00 -10.23 -35.98
N VAL A 398 -44.28 -11.34 -35.83
CA VAL A 398 -43.56 -11.74 -34.62
C VAL A 398 -42.17 -12.21 -35.00
N PHE A 399 -41.17 -12.04 -34.13
CA PHE A 399 -39.86 -12.62 -34.38
C PHE A 399 -39.92 -14.15 -34.34
N SER A 400 -39.48 -14.81 -35.41
CA SER A 400 -39.43 -16.26 -35.53
C SER A 400 -38.02 -16.84 -35.43
N ALA A 401 -36.99 -16.05 -35.73
CA ALA A 401 -35.60 -16.48 -35.61
C ALA A 401 -34.64 -15.33 -35.35
N PHE A 402 -33.49 -15.65 -34.73
CA PHE A 402 -32.37 -14.75 -34.55
C PHE A 402 -31.07 -15.44 -34.94
N ALA A 403 -30.19 -14.71 -35.62
CA ALA A 403 -28.85 -15.16 -35.96
C ALA A 403 -27.82 -14.10 -35.58
N ALA A 404 -26.69 -14.51 -35.01
CA ALA A 404 -25.61 -13.61 -34.61
C ALA A 404 -24.25 -14.17 -35.05
N LYS A 405 -23.34 -13.26 -35.43
CA LYS A 405 -21.94 -13.56 -35.72
C LYS A 405 -21.03 -12.45 -35.19
N ASP A 406 -19.89 -12.81 -34.61
CA ASP A 406 -18.84 -11.89 -34.19
C ASP A 406 -17.51 -12.21 -34.90
N ALA A 407 -17.02 -11.32 -35.77
CA ALA A 407 -15.80 -11.47 -36.58
C ALA A 407 -15.68 -12.85 -37.25
N ASP A 408 -14.71 -13.66 -36.84
CA ASP A 408 -14.44 -15.02 -37.34
C ASP A 408 -14.97 -16.12 -36.41
N SER A 409 -15.83 -15.78 -35.44
CA SER A 409 -16.47 -16.76 -34.56
C SER A 409 -17.56 -17.58 -35.27
N ASP A 410 -17.91 -18.69 -34.62
CA ASP A 410 -19.03 -19.56 -34.98
C ASP A 410 -20.34 -18.77 -35.03
N ARG A 411 -21.28 -19.22 -35.86
CA ARG A 411 -22.57 -18.57 -36.02
C ARG A 411 -23.54 -19.13 -34.98
N PHE A 412 -24.23 -18.24 -34.29
CA PHE A 412 -25.35 -18.60 -33.43
C PHE A 412 -26.64 -18.44 -34.21
N HIS A 413 -27.46 -19.50 -34.28
CA HIS A 413 -28.81 -19.43 -34.83
C HIS A 413 -29.82 -20.04 -33.86
N VAL A 414 -30.92 -19.32 -33.62
CA VAL A 414 -32.05 -19.80 -32.84
C VAL A 414 -33.34 -19.51 -33.59
N GLN A 415 -34.22 -20.49 -33.68
CA GLN A 415 -35.53 -20.33 -34.32
C GLN A 415 -36.63 -20.95 -33.47
N MET A 416 -37.85 -20.44 -33.63
CA MET A 416 -39.05 -21.07 -33.11
C MET A 416 -39.17 -22.49 -33.68
N ASN A 417 -39.59 -23.44 -32.85
CA ASN A 417 -39.92 -24.78 -33.34
C ASN A 417 -41.17 -24.78 -34.21
N ALA A 418 -41.33 -25.83 -35.03
CA ALA A 418 -42.48 -26.00 -35.92
C ALA A 418 -43.84 -25.89 -35.20
N ASP A 419 -43.90 -26.37 -33.95
CA ASP A 419 -45.12 -26.36 -33.14
C ASP A 419 -45.40 -25.00 -32.45
N ARG A 420 -44.49 -24.02 -32.59
CA ARG A 420 -44.56 -22.67 -31.99
C ARG A 420 -44.93 -22.65 -30.50
N ASN A 421 -44.57 -23.70 -29.76
CA ASN A 421 -44.99 -23.93 -28.36
C ASN A 421 -44.06 -23.25 -27.32
N GLY A 422 -43.26 -22.28 -27.75
CA GLY A 422 -42.30 -21.58 -26.90
C GLY A 422 -40.99 -22.34 -26.64
N LYS A 423 -40.77 -23.51 -27.27
CA LYS A 423 -39.46 -24.17 -27.28
C LYS A 423 -38.68 -23.76 -28.52
N ASN A 424 -37.51 -23.16 -28.33
CA ASN A 424 -36.65 -22.76 -29.45
C ASN A 424 -35.69 -23.89 -29.83
N GLN A 425 -35.44 -24.05 -31.13
CA GLN A 425 -34.36 -24.90 -31.64
C GLN A 425 -33.10 -24.04 -31.78
N CYS A 426 -32.04 -24.39 -31.06
CA CYS A 426 -30.72 -23.76 -31.20
C CYS A 426 -29.81 -24.65 -32.05
N CYS A 427 -29.13 -24.05 -33.02
CA CYS A 427 -28.04 -24.67 -33.76
C CYS A 427 -26.81 -23.76 -33.67
N LEU A 428 -25.69 -24.30 -33.18
CA LEU A 428 -24.36 -23.73 -33.44
C LEU A 428 -23.96 -24.21 -34.82
N THR A 429 -23.59 -23.30 -35.73
CA THR A 429 -23.17 -23.63 -37.10
C THR A 429 -21.80 -23.07 -37.44
#